data_AF-A0A452S1I1-F1
#
_entry.id   AF-A0A452S1I1-F1
#
_cell.length_a   1.000
_cell.length_b   1.000
_cell.length_c   1.000
_cell.angle_alpha   90.00
_cell.angle_beta   90.00
_cell.angle_gamma   90.00
#
_symmetry.space_group_name_H-M   'P 1'
#
loop_
_entity.id
_entity.type
_entity.pdbx_description
1 polymer ?
#
loop_
_entity_poly.entity_id
_entity_poly.type
_entity_poly.pdbx_seq_one_letter_code
_entity_poly.pdbx_strand_id
1 'polypeptide(L)'
;MCQVGEDYGDAAPEGPPPPRPGHELKCVKCKDGLPVVVIRAGDAFCRDCFRAFYIHKFRAVLGKNRLIFPGEKVLLAWSGGPSSSSMVWQVLEGLSRDSAKRLRFVPGVVYVDEGAACGQSWKDRARTLADVKSILQTTGFPWHIVTLEEVFALPPSVLRCSAQEPVGTIGTYKVAVDSFLQQQHTLVAEGVGGSPNSTPGEEQLSQPCTQDPQDLAGPPPADQTEALSRLFDSVKTLTAKEELLQTLRTHLILHVARAHGYSKVMTGDSCTRLAIKLMTGLALGRGAFLAWDTGFSDERHGSVVVVRPMREHTLKEVAFYNRLFAVPSVFTPAIDTKAPEKASIHRLMEGFLLRLQAQFPSTVSTVYRTSEKLVKAPRDGCASGPRCLLCMCLLDVDTADSATAFGAQTQDCSQMQSPTPPAEAPTVPCCSTEVGRAQNCFRGTRPCGREDSRACVIEQLCYSCRVNMKDVPSLDPLPPYILAEAQLRSQRRSPEIQEYLVESSDDDVHTGGSGAWVPPEQEGKDGQAACDCINKNIFN
;
A
#
# COMPACT_ATOMS: atom_id res chain seq x y z
N MET A 1 -1.68 12.49 -36.72
CA MET A 1 -0.91 11.83 -37.79
C MET A 1 0.55 12.20 -37.62
N CYS A 2 1.38 11.27 -37.16
CA CYS A 2 2.83 11.42 -37.17
C CYS A 2 3.36 10.22 -37.96
N GLN A 3 3.91 10.49 -39.13
CA GLN A 3 4.48 9.51 -40.04
C GLN A 3 5.75 8.93 -39.41
N VAL A 4 5.80 7.60 -39.38
CA VAL A 4 7.00 6.82 -39.11
C VAL A 4 7.76 6.73 -40.44
N GLY A 5 8.98 7.27 -40.48
CA GLY A 5 9.95 7.06 -41.54
C GLY A 5 11.20 6.46 -40.91
N GLU A 6 11.53 5.26 -41.37
CA GLU A 6 12.68 4.45 -40.96
C GLU A 6 13.99 4.99 -41.56
N ASP A 7 15.08 4.97 -40.80
CA ASP A 7 16.40 4.57 -41.31
C ASP A 7 17.34 4.23 -40.13
N TYR A 8 17.63 2.93 -39.94
CA TYR A 8 18.62 2.44 -38.97
C TYR A 8 19.93 2.20 -39.73
N GLY A 9 20.75 3.24 -39.82
CA GLY A 9 22.18 3.12 -40.11
C GLY A 9 22.93 2.80 -38.83
N ASP A 10 23.50 1.60 -38.75
CA ASP A 10 24.33 1.12 -37.64
C ASP A 10 25.66 1.91 -37.61
N ALA A 11 25.68 3.02 -36.87
CA ALA A 11 26.90 3.78 -36.60
C ALA A 11 27.63 3.16 -35.41
N ALA A 12 28.86 2.69 -35.65
CA ALA A 12 29.75 2.13 -34.64
C ALA A 12 29.85 3.06 -33.40
N PRO A 13 29.97 2.50 -32.17
CA PRO A 13 30.05 3.32 -30.98
C PRO A 13 31.34 4.14 -30.98
N GLU A 14 31.21 5.46 -31.19
CA GLU A 14 32.29 6.40 -30.89
C GLU A 14 32.72 6.20 -29.43
N GLY A 15 34.02 5.98 -29.24
CA GLY A 15 34.62 5.84 -27.92
C GLY A 15 34.33 7.06 -27.04
N PRO A 16 34.39 6.92 -25.70
CA PRO A 16 34.12 8.03 -24.81
C PRO A 16 35.04 9.22 -25.14
N PRO A 17 34.50 10.45 -25.22
CA PRO A 17 35.29 11.62 -25.55
C PRO A 17 36.41 11.80 -24.50
N PRO A 18 37.60 12.28 -24.90
CA PRO A 18 38.71 12.46 -23.97
C PRO A 18 38.32 13.43 -22.85
N PRO A 19 38.77 13.18 -21.59
CA PRO A 19 38.45 14.05 -20.46
C PRO A 19 39.00 15.45 -20.72
N ARG A 20 38.10 16.45 -20.77
CA ARG A 20 38.48 17.85 -20.91
C ARG A 20 39.32 18.28 -19.70
N PRO A 21 40.37 19.11 -19.88
CA PRO A 21 41.21 19.59 -18.77
C PRO A 21 40.36 20.28 -17.70
N GLY A 22 40.57 19.86 -16.45
CA GLY A 22 39.71 20.19 -15.32
C GLY A 22 39.71 21.66 -14.95
N HIS A 23 38.55 22.31 -15.12
CA HIS A 23 38.13 23.27 -14.10
C HIS A 23 38.05 22.51 -12.77
N GLU A 24 38.64 23.05 -11.70
CA GLU A 24 38.43 22.57 -10.34
C GLU A 24 36.93 22.42 -10.11
N LEU A 25 36.42 21.19 -10.19
CA LEU A 25 35.03 20.92 -9.91
C LEU A 25 34.85 21.24 -8.43
N LYS A 26 34.10 22.31 -8.12
CA LYS A 26 33.74 22.69 -6.75
C LYS A 26 32.31 22.24 -6.46
N CYS A 27 32.00 22.07 -5.17
CA CYS A 27 30.65 21.68 -4.78
C CYS A 27 29.63 22.74 -5.22
N VAL A 28 28.55 22.31 -5.89
CA VAL A 28 27.49 23.20 -6.37
C VAL A 28 26.80 23.97 -5.23
N LYS A 29 26.80 23.43 -4.01
CA LYS A 29 26.09 24.00 -2.86
C LYS A 29 26.92 24.98 -2.05
N CYS A 30 28.11 24.58 -1.59
CA CYS A 30 28.98 25.44 -0.78
C CYS A 30 30.04 26.19 -1.58
N LYS A 31 30.23 25.86 -2.87
CA LYS A 31 31.24 26.45 -3.76
C LYS A 31 32.70 26.28 -3.35
N ASP A 32 32.98 25.65 -2.22
CA ASP A 32 34.34 25.46 -1.69
C ASP A 32 34.74 23.99 -1.58
N GLY A 33 33.84 23.13 -1.13
CA GLY A 33 34.15 21.72 -0.85
C GLY A 33 34.47 20.90 -2.10
N LEU A 34 35.41 19.97 -1.97
CA LEU A 34 35.75 19.00 -3.01
C LEU A 34 34.56 18.06 -3.29
N PRO A 35 34.05 18.00 -4.54
CA PRO A 35 32.98 17.10 -4.91
C PRO A 35 33.40 15.65 -4.84
N VAL A 36 32.55 14.83 -4.22
CA VAL A 36 32.74 13.38 -4.08
C VAL A 36 31.62 12.59 -4.75
N VAL A 37 30.53 13.26 -5.14
CA VAL A 37 29.36 12.63 -5.75
C VAL A 37 28.75 13.51 -6.82
N VAL A 38 28.32 12.88 -7.92
CA VAL A 38 27.62 13.53 -9.03
C VAL A 38 26.27 12.83 -9.21
N ILE A 39 25.19 13.48 -8.75
CA ILE A 39 23.84 12.91 -8.84
C ILE A 39 23.33 13.03 -10.28
N ARG A 40 23.44 14.22 -10.86
CA ARG A 40 23.09 14.56 -12.24
C ARG A 40 24.25 15.31 -12.89
N ALA A 41 24.28 15.36 -14.22
CA ALA A 41 25.28 16.17 -14.92
C ALA A 41 25.18 17.63 -14.45
N GLY A 42 26.29 18.21 -13.99
CA GLY A 42 26.34 19.56 -13.41
C GLY A 42 26.07 19.64 -11.90
N ASP A 43 25.50 18.60 -11.29
CA ASP A 43 25.17 18.56 -9.86
C ASP A 43 26.22 17.77 -9.06
N ALA A 44 27.39 18.38 -8.85
CA ALA A 44 28.49 17.81 -8.08
C ALA A 44 28.46 18.30 -6.61
N PHE A 45 28.41 17.39 -5.64
CA PHE A 45 28.34 17.71 -4.21
C PHE A 45 29.57 17.24 -3.45
N CYS A 46 30.03 18.03 -2.47
CA CYS A 46 30.92 17.54 -1.42
C CYS A 46 30.16 16.62 -0.45
N ARG A 47 30.90 15.89 0.39
CA ARG A 47 30.36 14.89 1.32
C ARG A 47 29.27 15.49 2.24
N ASP A 48 29.53 16.64 2.86
CA ASP A 48 28.64 17.23 3.85
C ASP A 48 27.39 17.86 3.23
N CYS A 49 27.56 18.57 2.11
CA CYS A 49 26.42 19.13 1.38
C CYS A 49 25.49 18.05 0.85
N PHE A 50 26.05 16.91 0.39
CA PHE A 50 25.24 15.77 -0.01
C PHE A 50 24.50 15.14 1.17
N ARG A 51 25.15 14.97 2.32
CA ARG A 51 24.50 14.47 3.55
C ARG A 51 23.31 15.35 3.94
N ALA A 52 23.52 16.66 4.02
CA ALA A 52 22.48 17.62 4.38
C ALA A 52 21.31 17.61 3.38
N PHE A 53 21.61 17.56 2.08
CA PHE A 53 20.62 17.44 1.01
C PHE A 53 19.78 16.16 1.16
N TYR A 54 20.43 15.02 1.37
CA TYR A 54 19.78 13.71 1.48
C TYR A 54 18.85 13.62 2.70
N ILE A 55 19.34 14.07 3.86
CA ILE A 55 18.57 14.13 5.11
C ILE A 55 17.39 15.08 4.98
N HIS A 56 17.61 16.27 4.43
CA HIS A 56 16.55 17.25 4.23
C HIS A 56 15.42 16.68 3.36
N LYS A 57 15.76 15.97 2.28
CA LYS A 57 14.78 15.34 1.37
C LYS A 57 13.84 14.38 2.12
N PHE A 58 14.40 13.49 2.95
CA PHE A 58 13.62 12.57 3.78
C PHE A 58 12.69 13.30 4.76
N ARG A 59 13.21 14.29 5.48
CA ARG A 59 12.46 15.03 6.49
C ARG A 59 11.37 15.91 5.88
N ALA A 60 11.63 16.50 4.72
CA ALA A 60 10.66 17.30 3.99
C ALA A 60 9.45 16.45 3.57
N VAL A 61 9.66 15.20 3.15
CA VAL A 61 8.57 14.27 2.82
C VAL A 61 7.69 14.00 4.04
N LEU A 62 8.29 13.69 5.20
CA LEU A 62 7.53 13.47 6.43
C LEU A 62 6.79 14.74 6.89
N GLY A 63 7.47 15.89 6.87
CA GLY A 63 6.92 17.18 7.31
C GLY A 63 5.84 17.77 6.40
N LYS A 64 5.85 17.43 5.10
CA LYS A 64 4.82 17.81 4.13
C LYS A 64 3.52 17.03 4.35
N ASN A 65 3.61 15.73 4.63
CA ASN A 65 2.45 14.86 4.73
C ASN A 65 1.85 14.77 6.15
N ARG A 66 2.67 14.90 7.20
CA ARG A 66 2.23 14.98 8.61
C ARG A 66 1.28 13.85 9.08
N LEU A 67 1.48 12.63 8.59
CA LEU A 67 0.64 11.47 8.94
C LEU A 67 1.07 10.76 10.22
N ILE A 68 2.26 11.06 10.77
CA ILE A 68 2.84 10.35 11.91
C ILE A 68 2.88 11.30 13.10
N PHE A 69 2.04 11.02 14.08
CA PHE A 69 1.89 11.83 15.28
C PHE A 69 2.97 11.49 16.32
N PRO A 70 3.33 12.45 17.19
CA PRO A 70 4.24 12.18 18.32
C PRO A 70 3.73 11.03 19.19
N GLY A 71 4.64 10.16 19.64
CA GLY A 71 4.34 9.00 20.46
C GLY A 71 3.79 7.78 19.72
N GLU A 72 3.39 7.90 18.44
CA GLU A 72 2.93 6.74 17.67
C GLU A 72 4.02 5.69 17.51
N LYS A 73 3.62 4.41 17.55
CA LYS A 73 4.50 3.29 17.20
C LYS A 73 4.52 3.11 15.68
N VAL A 74 5.72 3.13 15.10
CA VAL A 74 5.95 2.99 13.66
C VAL A 74 6.82 1.79 13.36
N LEU A 75 6.30 0.84 12.59
CA LEU A 75 7.04 -0.35 12.16
C LEU A 75 7.84 -0.06 10.88
N LEU A 76 9.14 -0.29 10.89
CA LEU A 76 10.04 -0.10 9.76
C LEU A 76 10.20 -1.45 9.05
N ALA A 77 9.64 -1.58 7.85
CA ALA A 77 9.82 -2.77 7.02
C ALA A 77 11.23 -2.77 6.42
N TRP A 78 12.11 -3.61 6.98
CA TRP A 78 13.51 -3.70 6.60
C TRP A 78 13.80 -5.04 5.92
N SER A 79 14.23 -4.97 4.66
CA SER A 79 14.53 -6.16 3.83
C SER A 79 16.03 -6.49 3.76
N GLY A 80 16.89 -5.73 4.45
CA GLY A 80 18.36 -5.80 4.26
C GLY A 80 18.88 -5.05 3.03
N GLY A 81 18.02 -4.77 2.05
CA GLY A 81 18.41 -4.07 0.81
C GLY A 81 18.82 -2.60 1.02
N PRO A 82 19.34 -1.93 -0.03
CA PRO A 82 19.94 -0.60 0.09
C PRO A 82 18.92 0.49 0.48
N SER A 83 17.72 0.50 -0.11
CA SER A 83 16.72 1.54 0.16
C SER A 83 16.08 1.41 1.54
N SER A 84 15.79 0.18 1.98
CA SER A 84 15.22 -0.08 3.31
C SER A 84 16.26 0.17 4.41
N SER A 85 17.53 -0.17 4.17
CA SER A 85 18.62 0.15 5.11
C SER A 85 18.86 1.65 5.22
N SER A 86 18.85 2.38 4.09
CA SER A 86 18.90 3.84 4.10
C SER A 86 17.73 4.45 4.88
N MET A 87 16.51 3.94 4.68
CA MET A 87 15.34 4.39 5.44
C MET A 87 15.53 4.23 6.96
N VAL A 88 15.97 3.07 7.43
CA VAL A 88 16.24 2.82 8.86
C VAL A 88 17.30 3.79 9.37
N TRP A 89 18.37 4.00 8.61
CA TRP A 89 19.44 4.94 8.95
C TRP A 89 18.93 6.40 9.03
N GLN A 90 18.07 6.82 8.10
CA GLN A 90 17.45 8.14 8.13
C GLN A 90 16.54 8.34 9.35
N VAL A 91 15.86 7.28 9.80
CA VAL A 91 15.06 7.31 11.03
C VAL A 91 15.97 7.42 12.25
N LEU A 92 17.06 6.65 12.31
CA LEU A 92 18.08 6.73 13.34
C LEU A 92 18.64 8.15 13.48
N GLU A 93 19.15 8.72 12.39
CA GLU A 93 19.64 10.11 12.35
C GLU A 93 18.54 11.13 12.70
N GLY A 94 17.28 10.81 12.36
CA GLY A 94 16.14 11.67 12.61
C GLY A 94 15.71 11.73 14.07
N LEU A 95 15.97 10.67 14.84
CA LEU A 95 15.63 10.54 16.26
C LEU A 95 16.73 11.05 17.20
N SER A 96 17.97 11.22 16.70
CA SER A 96 19.11 11.75 17.46
C SER A 96 18.80 13.10 18.12
N ARG A 97 19.31 13.27 19.37
CA ARG A 97 19.06 14.47 20.20
C ARG A 97 19.60 15.76 19.56
N ASP A 98 20.66 15.67 18.77
CA ASP A 98 21.29 16.82 18.09
C ASP A 98 20.49 17.32 16.87
N SER A 99 19.33 16.71 16.58
CA SER A 99 18.51 17.06 15.44
C SER A 99 17.54 18.22 15.75
N ALA A 100 17.75 19.38 15.11
CA ALA A 100 16.91 20.58 15.29
C ALA A 100 15.39 20.39 15.04
N LYS A 101 14.97 19.32 14.34
CA LYS A 101 13.54 18.97 14.11
C LYS A 101 13.26 17.50 14.46
N ARG A 102 13.80 17.01 15.58
CA ARG A 102 13.78 15.60 16.00
C ARG A 102 12.44 14.89 15.72
N LEU A 103 12.51 13.68 15.16
CA LEU A 103 11.36 12.80 14.98
C LEU A 103 10.84 12.35 16.35
N ARG A 104 9.53 12.19 16.51
CA ARG A 104 8.90 12.00 17.84
C ARG A 104 8.09 10.72 17.97
N PHE A 105 8.19 9.82 17.00
CA PHE A 105 7.53 8.52 17.03
C PHE A 105 8.48 7.44 17.59
N VAL A 106 7.92 6.31 17.98
CA VAL A 106 8.67 5.16 18.51
C VAL A 106 8.86 4.13 17.38
N PRO A 107 10.08 3.94 16.87
CA PRO A 107 10.33 2.96 15.81
C PRO A 107 10.38 1.53 16.38
N GLY A 108 9.98 0.57 15.56
CA GLY A 108 10.41 -0.82 15.67
C GLY A 108 10.71 -1.37 14.28
N VAL A 109 11.51 -2.42 14.15
CA VAL A 109 11.93 -2.97 12.85
C VAL A 109 11.31 -4.34 12.64
N VAL A 110 10.89 -4.65 11.41
CA VAL A 110 10.51 -6.02 11.02
C VAL A 110 11.38 -6.48 9.84
N TYR A 111 11.91 -7.69 9.96
CA TYR A 111 12.56 -8.43 8.88
C TYR A 111 11.78 -9.70 8.59
N VAL A 112 11.48 -9.94 7.31
CA VAL A 112 10.79 -11.15 6.84
C VAL A 112 11.81 -12.03 6.12
N ASP A 113 12.08 -13.22 6.64
CA ASP A 113 12.88 -14.23 5.95
C ASP A 113 12.06 -14.91 4.85
N GLU A 114 12.36 -14.58 3.59
CA GLU A 114 11.75 -15.13 2.38
C GLU A 114 12.56 -16.32 1.80
N GLY A 115 13.59 -16.78 2.51
CA GLY A 115 14.57 -17.73 1.99
C GLY A 115 14.00 -19.06 1.52
N ALA A 116 12.99 -19.60 2.22
CA ALA A 116 12.31 -20.83 1.79
C ALA A 116 11.61 -20.69 0.44
N ALA A 117 10.90 -19.58 0.21
CA ALA A 117 10.24 -19.33 -1.08
C ALA A 117 11.25 -19.09 -2.21
N CYS A 118 12.48 -18.68 -1.87
CA CYS A 118 13.58 -18.52 -2.81
C CYS A 118 14.43 -19.80 -3.00
N GLY A 119 14.03 -20.93 -2.42
CA GLY A 119 14.75 -22.20 -2.53
C GLY A 119 16.09 -22.24 -1.80
N GLN A 120 16.30 -21.38 -0.80
CA GLN A 120 17.55 -21.33 -0.03
C GLN A 120 17.61 -22.45 1.02
N SER A 121 18.80 -23.01 1.23
CA SER A 121 19.01 -23.99 2.30
C SER A 121 18.93 -23.33 3.68
N TRP A 122 18.55 -24.10 4.71
CA TRP A 122 18.56 -23.59 6.09
C TRP A 122 19.93 -23.05 6.51
N LYS A 123 21.02 -23.66 6.04
CA LYS A 123 22.39 -23.20 6.35
C LYS A 123 22.67 -21.81 5.78
N ASP A 124 22.19 -21.51 4.57
CA ASP A 124 22.31 -20.19 3.96
C ASP A 124 21.46 -19.17 4.72
N ARG A 125 20.21 -19.52 5.02
CA ARG A 125 19.28 -18.69 5.78
C ARG A 125 19.84 -18.34 7.17
N ALA A 126 20.39 -19.32 7.88
CA ALA A 126 20.99 -19.11 9.20
C ALA A 126 22.18 -18.14 9.17
N ARG A 127 23.01 -18.17 8.11
CA ARG A 127 24.09 -17.19 7.93
C ARG A 127 23.54 -15.78 7.70
N THR A 128 22.60 -15.64 6.77
CA THR A 128 21.95 -14.35 6.49
C THR A 128 21.26 -13.80 7.75
N LEU A 129 20.60 -14.66 8.53
CA LEU A 129 19.95 -14.28 9.79
C LEU A 129 20.97 -13.82 10.85
N ALA A 130 22.17 -14.40 10.90
CA ALA A 130 23.23 -13.94 11.79
C ALA A 130 23.68 -12.51 11.44
N ASP A 131 23.89 -12.23 10.14
CA ASP A 131 24.25 -10.90 9.66
C ASP A 131 23.12 -9.88 9.93
N VAL A 132 21.88 -10.29 9.66
CA VAL A 132 20.67 -9.51 9.96
C VAL A 132 20.58 -9.15 11.44
N LYS A 133 20.75 -10.13 12.34
CA LYS A 133 20.73 -9.90 13.79
C LYS A 133 21.83 -8.93 14.22
N SER A 134 23.04 -9.10 13.70
CA SER A 134 24.16 -8.19 14.00
C SER A 134 23.83 -6.75 13.63
N ILE A 135 23.25 -6.52 12.44
CA ILE A 135 22.86 -5.17 12.02
C ILE A 135 21.71 -4.63 12.86
N LEU A 136 20.67 -5.41 13.13
CA LEU A 136 19.52 -4.97 13.93
C LEU A 136 19.96 -4.57 15.35
N GLN A 137 20.88 -5.30 15.96
CA GLN A 137 21.45 -4.95 17.27
C GLN A 137 22.11 -3.56 17.25
N THR A 138 22.80 -3.18 16.18
CA THR A 138 23.43 -1.84 16.08
C THR A 138 22.42 -0.70 16.00
N THR A 139 21.16 -0.97 15.64
CA THR A 139 20.13 0.08 15.52
C THR A 139 19.57 0.53 16.88
N GLY A 140 19.62 -0.34 17.89
CA GLY A 140 19.02 -0.10 19.20
C GLY A 140 17.49 -0.03 19.23
N PHE A 141 16.80 -0.37 18.12
CA PHE A 141 15.34 -0.41 18.06
C PHE A 141 14.80 -1.79 18.45
N PRO A 142 13.56 -1.89 18.97
CA PRO A 142 12.89 -3.18 19.09
C PRO A 142 12.71 -3.78 17.69
N TRP A 143 13.02 -5.06 17.53
CA TRP A 143 12.98 -5.72 16.23
C TRP A 143 12.24 -7.06 16.27
N HIS A 144 11.67 -7.41 15.12
CA HIS A 144 10.85 -8.60 14.89
C HIS A 144 11.42 -9.33 13.69
N ILE A 145 11.94 -10.54 13.90
CA ILE A 145 12.31 -11.45 12.81
C ILE A 145 11.20 -12.47 12.68
N VAL A 146 10.58 -12.51 11.50
CA VAL A 146 9.54 -13.49 11.17
C VAL A 146 9.94 -14.23 9.91
N THR A 147 9.52 -15.48 9.77
CA THR A 147 9.74 -16.24 8.54
C THR A 147 8.47 -16.27 7.69
N LEU A 148 8.62 -16.34 6.37
CA LEU A 148 7.46 -16.34 5.47
C LEU A 148 6.54 -17.54 5.71
N GLU A 149 7.05 -18.64 6.24
CA GLU A 149 6.29 -19.83 6.63
C GLU A 149 5.18 -19.52 7.65
N GLU A 150 5.34 -18.50 8.48
CA GLU A 150 4.34 -18.10 9.49
C GLU A 150 3.00 -17.66 8.86
N VAL A 151 2.96 -17.39 7.55
CA VAL A 151 1.71 -17.09 6.83
C VAL A 151 0.66 -18.19 6.98
N PHE A 152 1.07 -19.44 7.19
CA PHE A 152 0.15 -20.56 7.41
C PHE A 152 -0.54 -20.53 8.78
N ALA A 153 0.01 -19.81 9.75
CA ALA A 153 -0.54 -19.65 11.10
C ALA A 153 -1.33 -18.34 11.30
N LEU A 154 -1.44 -17.51 10.25
CA LEU A 154 -2.12 -16.22 10.38
C LEU A 154 -3.62 -16.36 10.64
N PRO A 155 -4.23 -15.44 11.41
CA PRO A 155 -5.67 -15.39 11.57
C PRO A 155 -6.36 -14.72 10.37
N PRO A 156 -7.61 -15.09 10.03
CA PRO A 156 -8.41 -14.43 8.97
C PRO A 156 -8.60 -12.91 9.18
N SER A 157 -8.50 -12.44 10.43
CA SER A 157 -8.59 -11.02 10.77
C SER A 157 -7.54 -10.14 10.08
N VAL A 158 -6.43 -10.72 9.59
CA VAL A 158 -5.42 -10.00 8.81
C VAL A 158 -6.03 -9.39 7.53
N LEU A 159 -7.03 -10.07 6.95
CA LEU A 159 -7.74 -9.67 5.74
C LEU A 159 -9.00 -8.84 6.03
N ARG A 160 -9.15 -8.29 7.24
CA ARG A 160 -10.26 -7.41 7.60
C ARG A 160 -9.78 -5.96 7.69
N CYS A 161 -10.64 -5.06 7.24
CA CYS A 161 -10.44 -3.63 7.39
C CYS A 161 -11.29 -3.18 8.58
N SER A 162 -10.69 -2.94 9.74
CA SER A 162 -11.38 -2.27 10.85
C SER A 162 -11.53 -0.79 10.50
N ALA A 163 -12.74 -0.24 10.67
CA ALA A 163 -12.97 1.19 10.52
C ALA A 163 -12.07 1.98 11.50
N GLN A 164 -11.41 3.02 11.01
CA GLN A 164 -10.78 4.03 11.85
C GLN A 164 -11.62 5.30 11.83
N GLU A 165 -11.67 5.98 12.98
CA GLU A 165 -12.02 7.39 13.07
C GLU A 165 -11.07 8.22 12.17
N PRO A 166 -11.56 9.26 11.49
CA PRO A 166 -10.79 10.00 10.50
C PRO A 166 -9.49 10.55 11.08
N VAL A 167 -8.39 10.38 10.33
CA VAL A 167 -7.07 10.94 10.63
C VAL A 167 -7.21 12.45 10.84
N GLY A 168 -6.81 12.93 12.02
CA GLY A 168 -6.99 14.32 12.43
C GLY A 168 -6.43 15.34 11.43
N THR A 169 -7.10 16.48 11.33
CA THR A 169 -6.76 17.57 10.40
C THR A 169 -5.39 18.22 10.72
N ILE A 170 -4.82 19.01 9.81
CA ILE A 170 -3.54 19.72 10.00
C ILE A 170 -3.50 20.54 11.32
N GLY A 171 -4.64 21.10 11.74
CA GLY A 171 -4.78 21.78 13.04
C GLY A 171 -4.54 20.85 14.22
N THR A 172 -5.08 19.63 14.18
CA THR A 172 -4.88 18.62 15.23
C THR A 172 -3.42 18.17 15.34
N TYR A 173 -2.68 18.11 14.22
CA TYR A 173 -1.28 17.71 14.25
C TYR A 173 -0.40 18.70 15.02
N LYS A 174 -0.56 20.01 14.76
CA LYS A 174 0.21 21.04 15.47
C LYS A 174 -0.10 21.01 16.97
N VAL A 175 -1.39 20.93 17.32
CA VAL A 175 -1.84 20.81 18.72
C VAL A 175 -1.26 19.57 19.40
N ALA A 176 -1.24 18.42 18.72
CA ALA A 176 -0.64 17.19 19.24
C ALA A 176 0.88 17.33 19.49
N VAL A 177 1.60 18.03 18.60
CA VAL A 177 3.03 18.32 18.78
C VAL A 177 3.28 19.27 19.95
N ASP A 178 2.49 20.34 20.06
CA ASP A 178 2.62 21.34 21.13
C ASP A 178 2.29 20.72 22.51
N SER A 179 1.22 19.91 22.60
CA SER A 179 0.86 19.16 23.80
C SER A 179 1.96 18.17 24.22
N PHE A 180 2.51 17.41 23.26
CA PHE A 180 3.59 16.47 23.53
C PHE A 180 4.89 17.17 23.96
N LEU A 181 5.19 18.36 23.40
CA LEU A 181 6.29 19.20 23.87
C LEU A 181 6.09 19.62 25.33
N GLN A 182 4.90 20.11 25.67
CA GLN A 182 4.59 20.58 27.00
C GLN A 182 4.71 19.45 28.04
N GLN A 183 4.21 18.25 27.72
CA GLN A 183 4.36 17.06 28.57
C GLN A 183 5.83 16.69 28.82
N GLN A 184 6.70 16.74 27.81
CA GLN A 184 8.14 16.51 28.01
C GLN A 184 8.77 17.58 28.90
N HIS A 185 8.40 18.85 28.73
CA HIS A 185 8.93 19.92 29.56
C HIS A 185 8.48 19.80 31.03
N THR A 186 7.24 19.36 31.29
CA THR A 186 6.75 19.11 32.66
C THR A 186 7.50 17.96 33.33
N LEU A 187 7.72 16.85 32.61
CA LEU A 187 8.50 15.71 33.12
C LEU A 187 9.96 16.06 33.42
N VAL A 188 10.55 16.99 32.65
CA VAL A 188 11.91 17.50 32.92
C VAL A 188 11.91 18.52 34.07
N ALA A 189 10.85 19.31 34.24
CA ALA A 189 10.75 20.30 35.32
C ALA A 189 10.48 19.65 36.69
N GLU A 190 9.70 18.57 36.75
CA GLU A 190 9.45 17.80 37.97
C GLU A 190 10.68 16.99 38.43
N GLY A 191 11.67 16.79 37.56
CA GLY A 191 12.97 16.18 37.89
C GLY A 191 14.04 17.14 38.46
N VAL A 192 13.74 18.44 38.63
CA VAL A 192 14.73 19.46 39.07
C VAL A 192 14.44 20.01 40.48
N GLY A 193 13.63 19.29 41.28
CA GLY A 193 13.19 19.68 42.62
C GLY A 193 13.78 18.92 43.81
N GLY A 194 14.96 18.29 43.69
CA GLY A 194 15.61 17.53 44.78
C GLY A 194 17.05 17.99 45.08
N SER A 195 17.36 18.22 46.36
CA SER A 195 18.62 18.76 46.90
C SER A 195 19.92 18.03 46.47
N PRO A 196 21.09 18.70 46.54
CA PRO A 196 22.36 18.17 46.05
C PRO A 196 23.04 17.30 47.12
N ASN A 197 22.92 15.99 47.01
CA ASN A 197 23.93 15.02 47.47
C ASN A 197 23.54 13.59 47.06
N SER A 198 23.70 13.29 45.77
CA SER A 198 23.90 11.94 45.27
C SER A 198 24.35 12.02 43.81
N THR A 199 25.48 11.38 43.52
CA THR A 199 26.06 11.15 42.19
C THR A 199 25.01 10.75 41.14
N PRO A 200 25.09 11.26 39.89
CA PRO A 200 24.13 10.92 38.85
C PRO A 200 24.38 9.49 38.36
N GLY A 201 23.59 8.54 38.88
CA GLY A 201 23.33 7.26 38.26
C GLY A 201 22.28 7.45 37.16
N GLU A 202 22.48 6.77 36.04
CA GLU A 202 21.64 6.80 34.84
C GLU A 202 20.15 6.53 35.18
N GLU A 203 19.32 7.57 35.15
CA GLU A 203 17.86 7.42 35.21
C GLU A 203 17.33 6.97 33.85
N GLN A 204 17.38 5.66 33.70
CA GLN A 204 16.77 4.86 32.67
C GLN A 204 15.24 4.97 32.81
N LEU A 205 14.60 5.67 31.88
CA LEU A 205 13.14 5.67 31.75
C LEU A 205 12.66 4.21 31.70
N SER A 206 11.92 3.85 32.74
CA SER A 206 11.36 2.54 33.04
C SER A 206 10.65 1.93 31.82
N GLN A 207 11.32 0.92 31.27
CA GLN A 207 10.74 -0.10 30.39
C GLN A 207 9.68 -0.88 31.17
N PRO A 208 8.47 -1.09 30.62
CA PRO A 208 7.67 -2.23 31.01
C PRO A 208 8.38 -3.48 30.46
N CYS A 209 8.99 -4.24 31.36
CA CYS A 209 9.49 -5.58 31.10
C CYS A 209 8.34 -6.41 30.49
N THR A 210 8.40 -6.60 29.17
CA THR A 210 7.59 -7.59 28.49
C THR A 210 8.57 -8.68 28.13
N GLN A 211 8.43 -9.82 28.81
CA GLN A 211 9.28 -11.00 28.69
C GLN A 211 9.54 -11.32 27.23
N ASP A 212 10.81 -11.31 26.81
CA ASP A 212 11.26 -11.76 25.50
C ASP A 212 10.96 -13.26 25.33
N PRO A 213 10.18 -13.68 24.33
CA PRO A 213 10.19 -15.06 23.83
C PRO A 213 11.23 -15.24 22.70
N GLN A 214 12.23 -14.34 22.57
CA GLN A 214 13.10 -14.27 21.39
C GLN A 214 14.29 -15.25 21.37
N ASP A 215 14.40 -16.17 22.33
CA ASP A 215 15.53 -17.12 22.43
C ASP A 215 15.27 -18.52 21.82
N LEU A 216 14.18 -18.71 21.07
CA LEU A 216 13.91 -19.96 20.35
C LEU A 216 13.92 -19.74 18.83
N ALA A 217 15.04 -19.29 18.28
CA ALA A 217 15.30 -19.34 16.84
C ALA A 217 15.69 -20.77 16.41
N GLY A 218 14.80 -21.73 16.66
CA GLY A 218 14.86 -23.05 16.02
C GLY A 218 14.54 -22.94 14.53
N PRO A 219 14.86 -23.96 13.71
CA PRO A 219 14.34 -24.04 12.36
C PRO A 219 12.80 -23.92 12.37
N PRO A 220 12.20 -23.23 11.38
CA PRO A 220 10.76 -23.16 11.27
C PRO A 220 10.17 -24.58 11.16
N PRO A 221 8.89 -24.76 11.53
CA PRO A 221 8.23 -26.06 11.45
C PRO A 221 8.35 -26.66 10.05
N ALA A 222 8.87 -27.89 9.95
CA ALA A 222 9.21 -28.52 8.68
C ALA A 222 7.99 -28.70 7.77
N ASP A 223 6.82 -28.91 8.36
CA ASP A 223 5.51 -28.97 7.69
C ASP A 223 5.15 -27.65 7.00
N GLN A 224 5.39 -26.51 7.65
CA GLN A 224 5.12 -25.19 7.08
C GLN A 224 6.11 -24.84 5.97
N THR A 225 7.39 -25.18 6.12
CA THR A 225 8.39 -25.00 5.06
C THR A 225 8.02 -25.84 3.83
N GLU A 226 7.64 -27.11 4.02
CA GLU A 226 7.22 -27.97 2.92
C GLU A 226 5.94 -27.45 2.24
N ALA A 227 4.96 -26.98 3.01
CA ALA A 227 3.75 -26.35 2.47
C ALA A 227 4.06 -25.10 1.64
N LEU A 228 4.99 -24.25 2.10
CA LEU A 228 5.43 -23.06 1.37
C LEU A 228 6.13 -23.45 0.05
N SER A 229 7.04 -24.42 0.08
CA SER A 229 7.71 -24.90 -1.13
C SER A 229 6.71 -25.48 -2.13
N ARG A 230 5.78 -26.34 -1.68
CA ARG A 230 4.70 -26.89 -2.52
C ARG A 230 3.84 -25.78 -3.15
N LEU A 231 3.52 -24.72 -2.39
CA LEU A 231 2.79 -23.57 -2.91
C LEU A 231 3.55 -22.88 -4.04
N PHE A 232 4.80 -22.48 -3.81
CA PHE A 232 5.59 -21.74 -4.80
C PHE A 232 6.00 -22.60 -6.00
N ASP A 233 6.18 -23.91 -5.84
CA ASP A 233 6.46 -24.83 -6.95
C ASP A 233 5.23 -25.05 -7.85
N SER A 234 4.02 -24.94 -7.28
CA SER A 234 2.78 -25.07 -8.05
C SER A 234 2.50 -23.90 -9.00
N VAL A 235 3.07 -22.71 -8.73
CA VAL A 235 2.82 -21.49 -9.52
C VAL A 235 3.58 -21.52 -10.85
N LYS A 236 2.87 -21.33 -11.96
CA LYS A 236 3.40 -21.51 -13.32
C LYS A 236 4.40 -20.44 -13.76
N THR A 237 4.11 -19.17 -13.50
CA THR A 237 4.88 -18.04 -14.04
C THR A 237 5.66 -17.33 -12.94
N LEU A 238 6.83 -16.77 -13.28
CA LEU A 238 7.63 -16.01 -12.32
C LEU A 238 6.90 -14.75 -11.84
N THR A 239 6.18 -14.06 -12.74
CA THR A 239 5.33 -12.92 -12.39
C THR A 239 4.31 -13.27 -11.30
N ALA A 240 3.62 -14.40 -11.43
CA ALA A 240 2.65 -14.82 -10.42
C ALA A 240 3.33 -15.19 -9.09
N LYS A 241 4.54 -15.77 -9.12
CA LYS A 241 5.34 -16.03 -7.91
C LYS A 241 5.74 -14.73 -7.21
N GLU A 242 6.19 -13.72 -7.94
CA GLU A 242 6.56 -12.39 -7.41
C GLU A 242 5.36 -11.68 -6.76
N GLU A 243 4.20 -11.69 -7.42
CA GLU A 243 2.97 -11.07 -6.89
C GLU A 243 2.40 -11.83 -5.67
N LEU A 244 2.48 -13.16 -5.68
CA LEU A 244 2.09 -13.98 -4.52
C LEU A 244 3.00 -13.70 -3.32
N LEU A 245 4.33 -13.68 -3.53
CA LEU A 245 5.31 -13.36 -2.50
C LEU A 245 5.07 -11.97 -1.91
N GLN A 246 4.85 -10.96 -2.76
CA GLN A 246 4.53 -9.60 -2.32
C GLN A 246 3.26 -9.57 -1.46
N THR A 247 2.23 -10.29 -1.86
CA THR A 247 0.94 -10.37 -1.15
C THR A 247 1.13 -11.00 0.23
N LEU A 248 1.73 -12.17 0.30
CA LEU A 248 1.96 -12.92 1.54
C LEU A 248 2.84 -12.14 2.53
N ARG A 249 3.94 -11.56 2.05
CA ARG A 249 4.78 -10.67 2.86
C ARG A 249 3.98 -9.50 3.44
N THR A 250 3.15 -8.86 2.62
CA THR A 250 2.37 -7.70 3.06
C THR A 250 1.39 -8.10 4.17
N HIS A 251 0.74 -9.25 4.04
CA HIS A 251 -0.15 -9.77 5.09
C HIS A 251 0.60 -10.07 6.39
N LEU A 252 1.77 -10.68 6.30
CA LEU A 252 2.60 -10.96 7.47
C LEU A 252 3.08 -9.69 8.17
N ILE A 253 3.56 -8.69 7.42
CA ILE A 253 3.98 -7.39 7.98
C ILE A 253 2.79 -6.69 8.67
N LEU A 254 1.61 -6.71 8.04
CA LEU A 254 0.39 -6.13 8.64
C LEU A 254 -0.04 -6.87 9.91
N HIS A 255 0.12 -8.19 9.94
CA HIS A 255 -0.14 -8.98 11.14
C HIS A 255 0.78 -8.57 12.29
N VAL A 256 2.10 -8.54 12.04
CA VAL A 256 3.10 -8.11 13.03
C VAL A 256 2.81 -6.69 13.53
N ALA A 257 2.46 -5.78 12.62
CA ALA A 257 2.09 -4.41 12.97
C ALA A 257 0.91 -4.37 13.94
N ARG A 258 -0.18 -5.09 13.64
CA ARG A 258 -1.38 -5.13 14.48
C ARG A 258 -1.15 -5.82 15.81
N ALA A 259 -0.44 -6.96 15.81
CA ALA A 259 -0.16 -7.73 17.02
C ALA A 259 0.64 -6.93 18.06
N HIS A 260 1.53 -6.04 17.62
CA HIS A 260 2.40 -5.25 18.49
C HIS A 260 1.95 -3.77 18.66
N GLY A 261 0.78 -3.42 18.12
CA GLY A 261 0.19 -2.09 18.27
C GLY A 261 0.88 -0.98 17.47
N TYR A 262 1.50 -1.30 16.33
CA TYR A 262 2.02 -0.31 15.38
C TYR A 262 0.89 0.26 14.52
N SER A 263 0.69 1.57 14.54
CA SER A 263 -0.36 2.24 13.75
C SER A 263 0.10 2.57 12.33
N LYS A 264 1.42 2.60 12.09
CA LYS A 264 2.03 2.94 10.81
C LYS A 264 3.12 1.93 10.42
N VAL A 265 3.26 1.67 9.13
CA VAL A 265 4.37 0.87 8.56
C VAL A 265 5.14 1.73 7.56
N MET A 266 6.43 1.97 7.78
CA MET A 266 7.30 2.63 6.80
C MET A 266 7.92 1.59 5.86
N THR A 267 7.85 1.82 4.54
CA THR A 267 8.54 1.01 3.53
C THR A 267 9.67 1.80 2.85
N GLY A 268 10.76 1.09 2.51
CA GLY A 268 11.91 1.64 1.80
C GLY A 268 11.69 1.87 0.30
N ASP A 269 10.46 2.20 -0.12
CA ASP A 269 10.11 2.39 -1.53
C ASP A 269 10.77 3.68 -2.07
N SER A 270 11.80 3.52 -2.89
CA SER A 270 12.51 4.63 -3.55
C SER A 270 11.72 5.17 -4.74
N CYS A 271 12.00 6.40 -5.17
CA CYS A 271 11.42 7.02 -6.39
C CYS A 271 11.54 6.08 -7.60
N THR A 272 12.72 5.48 -7.79
CA THR A 272 12.95 4.54 -8.90
C THR A 272 12.11 3.28 -8.76
N ARG A 273 12.02 2.71 -7.55
CA ARG A 273 11.20 1.52 -7.31
C ARG A 273 9.71 1.80 -7.52
N LEU A 274 9.24 2.97 -7.11
CA LEU A 274 7.86 3.40 -7.33
C LEU A 274 7.53 3.63 -8.81
N ALA A 275 8.46 4.19 -9.59
CA ALA A 275 8.29 4.33 -11.03
C ALA A 275 8.23 2.97 -11.74
N ILE A 276 9.07 2.00 -11.34
CA ILE A 276 8.99 0.62 -11.84
C ILE A 276 7.65 0.00 -11.44
N LYS A 277 7.26 0.11 -10.17
CA LYS A 277 5.99 -0.41 -9.64
C LYS A 277 4.77 0.17 -10.36
N LEU A 278 4.82 1.45 -10.74
CA LEU A 278 3.78 2.09 -11.56
C LEU A 278 3.64 1.38 -12.92
N MET A 279 4.75 1.23 -13.65
CA MET A 279 4.75 0.62 -14.99
C MET A 279 4.36 -0.87 -14.92
N THR A 280 4.86 -1.60 -13.94
CA THR A 280 4.45 -2.98 -13.67
C THR A 280 2.97 -3.08 -13.34
N GLY A 281 2.46 -2.21 -12.47
CA GLY A 281 1.03 -2.16 -12.12
C GLY A 281 0.14 -1.88 -13.34
N LEU A 282 0.55 -0.96 -14.23
CA LEU A 282 -0.14 -0.72 -15.50
C LEU A 282 -0.17 -1.97 -16.38
N ALA A 283 0.98 -2.63 -16.56
CA ALA A 283 1.08 -3.86 -17.36
C ALA A 283 0.25 -5.02 -16.79
N LEU A 284 0.07 -5.08 -15.46
CA LEU A 284 -0.73 -6.08 -14.76
C LEU A 284 -2.22 -5.70 -14.63
N GLY A 285 -2.66 -4.60 -15.24
CA GLY A 285 -4.07 -4.16 -15.18
C GLY A 285 -4.51 -3.62 -13.82
N ARG A 286 -3.60 -3.02 -13.05
CA ARG A 286 -3.88 -2.43 -11.71
C ARG A 286 -4.21 -0.93 -11.74
N GLY A 287 -4.62 -0.40 -12.89
CA GLY A 287 -4.83 1.04 -13.13
C GLY A 287 -5.64 1.76 -12.02
N ALA A 288 -6.77 1.17 -11.61
CA ALA A 288 -7.66 1.72 -10.58
C ALA A 288 -7.01 1.92 -9.19
N PHE A 289 -5.91 1.21 -8.91
CA PHE A 289 -5.28 1.19 -7.58
C PHE A 289 -3.90 1.87 -7.53
N LEU A 290 -3.42 2.39 -8.68
CA LEU A 290 -2.07 2.95 -8.79
C LEU A 290 -1.84 4.14 -7.85
N ALA A 291 -2.86 4.97 -7.63
CA ALA A 291 -2.79 6.10 -6.69
C ALA A 291 -2.44 5.63 -5.26
N TRP A 292 -2.96 4.48 -4.84
CA TRP A 292 -2.67 3.86 -3.53
C TRP A 292 -1.29 3.20 -3.51
N ASP A 293 -0.91 2.54 -4.61
CA ASP A 293 0.34 1.79 -4.72
C ASP A 293 1.59 2.68 -4.80
N THR A 294 1.46 3.89 -5.33
CA THR A 294 2.55 4.85 -5.60
C THR A 294 2.51 6.11 -4.75
N GLY A 295 1.36 6.41 -4.14
CA GLY A 295 1.18 7.53 -3.22
C GLY A 295 2.05 7.46 -1.96
N PHE A 296 2.09 8.56 -1.20
CA PHE A 296 2.85 8.62 0.06
C PHE A 296 2.29 7.63 1.08
N SER A 297 0.95 7.56 1.20
CA SER A 297 0.25 6.70 2.14
C SER A 297 -0.69 5.72 1.44
N ASP A 298 -0.86 4.58 2.08
CA ASP A 298 -1.80 3.54 1.73
C ASP A 298 -2.67 3.19 2.94
N GLU A 299 -3.90 3.68 2.94
CA GLU A 299 -4.87 3.48 4.04
C GLU A 299 -5.79 2.27 3.80
N ARG A 300 -5.55 1.44 2.78
CA ARG A 300 -6.47 0.32 2.45
C ARG A 300 -6.53 -0.77 3.52
N HIS A 301 -5.64 -0.73 4.50
CA HIS A 301 -5.49 -1.75 5.55
C HIS A 301 -6.15 -1.37 6.89
N GLY A 302 -6.94 -0.29 6.93
CA GLY A 302 -7.73 0.11 8.11
C GLY A 302 -6.86 0.67 9.22
N SER A 303 -6.69 -0.08 10.30
CA SER A 303 -5.95 0.35 11.50
C SER A 303 -4.46 0.65 11.30
N VAL A 304 -3.88 0.16 10.21
CA VAL A 304 -2.45 0.34 9.89
C VAL A 304 -2.33 1.06 8.57
N VAL A 305 -1.63 2.21 8.56
CA VAL A 305 -1.33 2.96 7.33
C VAL A 305 0.10 2.71 6.90
N VAL A 306 0.29 2.27 5.66
CA VAL A 306 1.63 2.10 5.08
C VAL A 306 2.09 3.44 4.50
N VAL A 307 3.31 3.87 4.80
CA VAL A 307 3.87 5.16 4.37
C VAL A 307 5.23 4.97 3.68
N ARG A 308 5.54 5.84 2.71
CA ARG A 308 6.69 5.70 1.80
C ARG A 308 7.62 6.92 1.87
N PRO A 309 8.44 7.05 2.92
CA PRO A 309 9.25 8.26 3.13
C PRO A 309 10.42 8.40 2.14
N MET A 310 10.90 7.29 1.55
CA MET A 310 12.00 7.28 0.58
C MET A 310 11.58 7.64 -0.86
N ARG A 311 10.31 8.02 -1.07
CA ARG A 311 9.71 8.18 -2.41
C ARG A 311 10.35 9.27 -3.27
N GLU A 312 11.07 10.21 -2.67
CA GLU A 312 11.78 11.27 -3.39
C GLU A 312 13.24 10.88 -3.70
N HIS A 313 13.75 9.77 -3.17
CA HIS A 313 15.14 9.33 -3.36
C HIS A 313 15.25 8.35 -4.53
N THR A 314 16.16 8.61 -5.45
CA THR A 314 16.51 7.68 -6.55
C THR A 314 17.45 6.59 -6.05
N LEU A 315 17.48 5.43 -6.72
CA LEU A 315 18.43 4.36 -6.37
C LEU A 315 19.89 4.81 -6.47
N LYS A 316 20.22 5.72 -7.40
CA LYS A 316 21.55 6.31 -7.53
C LYS A 316 21.94 7.11 -6.28
N GLU A 317 21.03 7.96 -5.78
CA GLU A 317 21.24 8.71 -4.54
C GLU A 317 21.39 7.77 -3.33
N VAL A 318 20.53 6.74 -3.22
CA VAL A 318 20.60 5.72 -2.15
C VAL A 318 21.94 5.00 -2.18
N ALA A 319 22.40 4.55 -3.34
CA ALA A 319 23.67 3.84 -3.48
C ALA A 319 24.85 4.70 -3.05
N PHE A 320 24.90 5.97 -3.48
CA PHE A 320 25.96 6.88 -3.08
C PHE A 320 25.93 7.21 -1.59
N TYR A 321 24.74 7.46 -1.03
CA TYR A 321 24.61 7.72 0.40
C TYR A 321 25.10 6.53 1.22
N ASN A 322 24.61 5.32 0.92
CA ASN A 322 25.01 4.12 1.64
C ASN A 322 26.53 3.89 1.57
N ARG A 323 27.13 4.08 0.38
CA ARG A 323 28.57 3.92 0.18
C ARG A 323 29.41 4.97 0.90
N LEU A 324 28.96 6.22 0.92
CA LEU A 324 29.69 7.33 1.55
C LEU A 324 29.59 7.26 3.08
N PHE A 325 28.42 6.93 3.63
CA PHE A 325 28.15 6.94 5.06
C PHE A 325 28.16 5.55 5.70
N ALA A 326 28.63 4.54 4.97
CA ALA A 326 28.79 3.16 5.44
C ALA A 326 27.51 2.58 6.07
N VAL A 327 26.37 2.82 5.42
CA VAL A 327 25.08 2.26 5.87
C VAL A 327 25.12 0.74 5.68
N PRO A 328 24.92 -0.06 6.74
CA PRO A 328 24.97 -1.51 6.64
C PRO A 328 23.80 -2.04 5.79
N SER A 329 24.08 -3.06 4.98
CA SER A 329 23.07 -3.73 4.15
C SER A 329 23.41 -5.20 4.01
N VAL A 330 22.39 -6.05 3.93
CA VAL A 330 22.53 -7.50 3.71
C VAL A 330 22.01 -7.83 2.32
N PHE A 331 22.77 -8.62 1.57
CA PHE A 331 22.27 -9.19 0.33
C PHE A 331 21.47 -10.46 0.65
N THR A 332 20.17 -10.42 0.35
CA THR A 332 19.30 -11.61 0.40
C THR A 332 18.88 -11.96 -1.03
N PRO A 333 19.13 -13.19 -1.52
CA PRO A 333 18.63 -13.63 -2.80
C PRO A 333 17.10 -13.53 -2.86
N ALA A 334 16.58 -12.84 -3.87
CA ALA A 334 15.16 -12.81 -4.22
C ALA A 334 14.81 -13.93 -5.21
N ILE A 335 13.52 -14.22 -5.38
CA ILE A 335 13.02 -15.27 -6.28
C ILE A 335 13.37 -15.07 -7.77
N ASP A 336 13.66 -13.83 -8.15
CA ASP A 336 14.04 -13.38 -9.49
C ASP A 336 15.56 -13.21 -9.64
N THR A 337 16.35 -13.63 -8.64
CA THR A 337 17.82 -13.51 -8.67
C THR A 337 18.39 -14.37 -9.79
N LYS A 338 19.24 -13.77 -10.63
CA LYS A 338 19.81 -14.37 -11.86
C LYS A 338 18.77 -14.74 -12.94
N ALA A 339 17.51 -14.34 -12.79
CA ALA A 339 16.52 -14.51 -13.84
C ALA A 339 16.83 -13.58 -15.04
N PRO A 340 16.55 -14.00 -16.29
CA PRO A 340 16.73 -13.14 -17.44
C PRO A 340 15.75 -11.95 -17.42
N GLU A 341 16.08 -10.87 -18.13
CA GLU A 341 15.27 -9.62 -18.18
C GLU A 341 13.81 -9.87 -18.61
N LYS A 342 13.59 -10.87 -19.48
CA LYS A 342 12.25 -11.25 -19.99
C LYS A 342 11.55 -12.33 -19.16
N ALA A 343 12.09 -12.72 -18.01
CA ALA A 343 11.53 -13.81 -17.19
C ALA A 343 10.20 -13.45 -16.52
N SER A 344 10.02 -12.18 -16.15
CA SER A 344 8.80 -11.69 -15.53
C SER A 344 8.48 -10.28 -15.99
N ILE A 345 7.22 -9.87 -15.79
CA ILE A 345 6.78 -8.49 -16.07
C ILE A 345 7.53 -7.50 -15.16
N HIS A 346 7.85 -7.90 -13.92
CA HIS A 346 8.64 -7.07 -12.99
C HIS A 346 10.04 -6.79 -13.54
N ARG A 347 10.76 -7.83 -13.95
CA ARG A 347 12.11 -7.72 -14.55
C ARG A 347 12.09 -6.95 -15.86
N LEU A 348 11.12 -7.21 -16.72
CA LEU A 348 10.99 -6.55 -18.01
C LEU A 348 10.76 -5.04 -17.84
N MET A 349 9.86 -4.65 -16.94
CA MET A 349 9.57 -3.23 -16.69
C MET A 349 10.73 -2.51 -16.01
N GLU A 350 11.44 -3.18 -15.10
CA GLU A 350 12.67 -2.63 -14.50
C GLU A 350 13.76 -2.40 -15.55
N GLY A 351 14.06 -3.41 -16.37
CA GLY A 351 15.06 -3.32 -17.44
C GLY A 351 14.72 -2.23 -18.45
N PHE A 352 13.45 -2.17 -18.88
CA PHE A 352 12.93 -1.12 -19.76
C PHE A 352 13.13 0.28 -19.18
N LEU A 353 12.68 0.52 -17.94
CA LEU A 353 12.72 1.86 -17.34
C LEU A 353 14.16 2.30 -17.04
N LEU A 354 15.02 1.39 -16.56
CA LEU A 354 16.42 1.70 -16.30
C LEU A 354 17.19 1.99 -17.60
N ARG A 355 16.90 1.27 -18.69
CA ARG A 355 17.48 1.52 -20.01
C ARG A 355 17.05 2.88 -20.57
N LEU A 356 15.77 3.23 -20.44
CA LEU A 356 15.27 4.56 -20.82
C LEU A 356 15.93 5.67 -19.99
N GLN A 357 16.07 5.48 -18.68
CA GLN A 357 16.71 6.45 -17.79
C GLN A 357 18.20 6.67 -18.14
N ALA A 358 18.89 5.66 -18.67
CA ALA A 358 20.27 5.77 -19.10
C ALA A 358 20.40 6.65 -20.37
N GLN A 359 19.45 6.56 -21.29
CA GLN A 359 19.42 7.35 -22.53
C GLN A 359 18.86 8.75 -22.31
N PHE A 360 17.83 8.86 -21.48
CA PHE A 360 17.08 10.10 -21.21
C PHE A 360 17.10 10.39 -19.71
N PRO A 361 18.05 11.23 -19.24
CA PRO A 361 18.08 11.67 -17.85
C PRO A 361 16.76 12.34 -17.47
N SER A 362 16.23 11.96 -16.31
CA SER A 362 14.95 12.42 -15.72
C SER A 362 13.71 11.58 -16.07
N THR A 363 13.85 10.53 -16.89
CA THR A 363 12.75 9.58 -17.16
C THR A 363 12.06 9.09 -15.88
N VAL A 364 12.82 8.56 -14.92
CA VAL A 364 12.29 8.04 -13.65
C VAL A 364 11.54 9.12 -12.88
N SER A 365 12.08 10.33 -12.79
CA SER A 365 11.42 11.42 -12.08
C SER A 365 10.15 11.86 -12.80
N THR A 366 10.13 11.91 -14.13
CA THR A 366 8.94 12.30 -14.90
C THR A 366 7.83 11.26 -14.71
N VAL A 367 8.14 9.98 -14.85
CA VAL A 367 7.18 8.88 -14.63
C VAL A 367 6.62 8.94 -13.20
N TYR A 368 7.49 9.11 -12.20
CA TYR A 368 7.07 9.24 -10.81
C TYR A 368 6.20 10.49 -10.56
N ARG A 369 6.60 11.66 -11.04
CA ARG A 369 5.81 12.91 -10.91
C ARG A 369 4.44 12.79 -11.58
N THR A 370 4.34 12.04 -12.67
CA THR A 370 3.04 11.74 -13.29
C THR A 370 2.18 10.87 -12.38
N SER A 371 2.76 9.87 -11.68
CA SER A 371 2.02 9.07 -10.71
C SER A 371 1.49 9.88 -9.53
N GLU A 372 2.17 10.94 -9.11
CA GLU A 372 1.69 11.82 -8.03
C GLU A 372 0.43 12.61 -8.40
N LYS A 373 0.16 12.77 -9.70
CA LYS A 373 -1.07 13.42 -10.19
C LYS A 373 -2.27 12.48 -10.17
N LEU A 374 -2.07 11.17 -9.96
CA LEU A 374 -3.16 10.22 -9.82
C LEU A 374 -3.85 10.46 -8.49
N VAL A 375 -5.13 10.81 -8.56
CA VAL A 375 -5.95 11.06 -7.38
C VAL A 375 -6.53 9.73 -6.89
N LYS A 376 -6.51 9.51 -5.58
CA LYS A 376 -7.31 8.47 -4.95
C LYS A 376 -8.77 8.87 -5.20
N ALA A 377 -9.53 8.11 -6.00
CA ALA A 377 -10.91 8.47 -6.32
C ALA A 377 -11.67 8.92 -5.05
N PRO A 378 -12.14 10.18 -4.99
CA PRO A 378 -12.88 10.66 -3.83
C PRO A 378 -14.19 9.89 -3.76
N ARG A 379 -14.51 9.33 -2.59
CA ARG A 379 -15.87 8.89 -2.32
C ARG A 379 -16.30 9.60 -1.04
N ASP A 380 -17.29 10.47 -1.18
CA ASP A 380 -18.13 10.88 -0.06
C ASP A 380 -18.76 9.62 0.53
N GLY A 381 -18.61 9.44 1.84
CA GLY A 381 -19.20 8.30 2.55
C GLY A 381 -18.26 7.11 2.75
N CYS A 382 -18.47 6.44 3.89
CA CYS A 382 -17.73 5.29 4.41
C CYS A 382 -17.38 4.26 3.32
N ALA A 383 -16.16 3.70 3.38
CA ALA A 383 -15.65 2.70 2.46
C ALA A 383 -16.43 1.36 2.55
N SER A 384 -17.64 1.33 2.02
CA SER A 384 -18.63 0.24 2.10
C SER A 384 -18.66 -0.65 0.86
N GLY A 385 -17.58 -0.67 0.06
CA GLY A 385 -17.46 -1.55 -1.10
C GLY A 385 -16.77 -2.88 -0.77
N PRO A 386 -17.11 -3.98 -1.46
CA PRO A 386 -16.42 -5.25 -1.29
C PRO A 386 -14.93 -5.10 -1.67
N ARG A 387 -14.04 -5.73 -0.89
CA ARG A 387 -12.59 -5.64 -1.09
C ARG A 387 -12.03 -6.94 -1.65
N CYS A 388 -11.00 -6.84 -2.46
CA CYS A 388 -10.23 -7.96 -2.96
C CYS A 388 -9.69 -8.80 -1.79
N LEU A 389 -9.88 -10.12 -1.84
CA LEU A 389 -9.39 -11.04 -0.82
C LEU A 389 -7.86 -11.01 -0.65
N LEU A 390 -7.12 -10.84 -1.75
CA LEU A 390 -5.66 -10.87 -1.74
C LEU A 390 -5.03 -9.50 -1.53
N CYS A 391 -5.36 -8.50 -2.34
CA CYS A 391 -4.68 -7.20 -2.28
C CYS A 391 -5.41 -6.14 -1.43
N MET A 392 -6.60 -6.47 -0.90
CA MET A 392 -7.43 -5.58 -0.09
C MET A 392 -7.88 -4.27 -0.79
N CYS A 393 -7.62 -4.14 -2.09
CA CYS A 393 -8.15 -3.10 -2.94
C CYS A 393 -9.68 -3.20 -3.04
N LEU A 394 -10.37 -2.08 -3.20
CA LEU A 394 -11.81 -2.11 -3.49
C LEU A 394 -12.06 -2.85 -4.82
N LEU A 395 -13.08 -3.70 -4.84
CA LEU A 395 -13.51 -4.35 -6.08
C LEU A 395 -14.35 -3.35 -6.86
N ASP A 396 -14.10 -3.33 -8.15
CA ASP A 396 -14.87 -2.56 -9.12
C ASP A 396 -16.11 -3.38 -9.47
N VAL A 397 -17.20 -3.20 -8.71
CA VAL A 397 -18.46 -3.94 -8.89
C VAL A 397 -19.55 -3.07 -9.54
N ASP A 398 -19.25 -1.79 -9.78
CA ASP A 398 -20.22 -0.86 -10.37
C ASP A 398 -20.13 -0.95 -11.91
N THR A 399 -21.05 -1.70 -12.53
CA THR A 399 -21.17 -1.84 -13.99
C THR A 399 -21.59 -0.58 -14.73
N ALA A 400 -21.71 0.56 -14.03
CA ALA A 400 -22.29 1.78 -14.59
C ALA A 400 -21.28 2.91 -14.87
N ASP A 401 -20.09 2.96 -14.25
CA ASP A 401 -19.24 4.16 -14.43
C ASP A 401 -17.75 4.04 -14.04
N SER A 402 -17.20 2.84 -13.96
CA SER A 402 -15.84 2.65 -13.42
C SER A 402 -14.99 1.78 -14.32
N ALA A 403 -14.35 2.43 -15.29
CA ALA A 403 -13.02 2.11 -15.80
C ALA A 403 -12.68 2.96 -17.03
N THR A 404 -12.63 4.28 -16.91
CA THR A 404 -11.80 5.10 -17.82
C THR A 404 -11.43 6.39 -17.10
N ALA A 405 -10.25 6.92 -17.39
CA ALA A 405 -9.79 8.24 -16.94
C ALA A 405 -10.73 9.42 -17.32
N PHE A 406 -11.87 9.14 -17.97
CA PHE A 406 -12.86 10.08 -18.46
C PHE A 406 -13.69 10.71 -17.34
N GLY A 407 -14.10 9.93 -16.33
CA GLY A 407 -14.95 10.44 -15.23
C GLY A 407 -14.26 11.47 -14.32
N ALA A 408 -12.92 11.47 -14.28
CA ALA A 408 -12.15 12.44 -13.51
C ALA A 408 -11.95 13.79 -14.25
N GLN A 409 -12.16 13.83 -15.57
CA GLN A 409 -11.99 15.05 -16.37
C GLN A 409 -13.29 15.84 -16.57
N THR A 410 -14.45 15.23 -16.29
CA THR A 410 -15.76 15.85 -16.51
C THR A 410 -16.26 16.72 -15.36
N GLN A 411 -15.63 16.69 -14.18
CA GLN A 411 -16.06 17.53 -13.05
C GLN A 411 -15.60 19.01 -13.16
N ASP A 412 -14.58 19.32 -13.97
CA ASP A 412 -14.07 20.69 -14.13
C ASP A 412 -14.42 21.37 -15.47
N CYS A 413 -15.16 20.70 -16.36
CA CYS A 413 -15.65 21.28 -17.61
C CYS A 413 -17.17 21.14 -17.74
N SER A 414 -17.92 21.90 -16.95
CA SER A 414 -19.36 22.12 -17.17
C SER A 414 -19.70 23.62 -17.19
N GLN A 415 -19.11 24.35 -18.15
CA GLN A 415 -19.74 25.53 -18.73
C GLN A 415 -19.62 25.48 -20.26
N MET A 416 -20.46 24.66 -20.88
CA MET A 416 -21.06 24.95 -22.18
C MET A 416 -22.18 23.93 -22.40
N GLN A 417 -23.42 24.39 -22.26
CA GLN A 417 -24.59 23.64 -22.67
C GLN A 417 -24.57 23.50 -24.20
N SER A 418 -24.82 22.30 -24.71
CA SER A 418 -25.17 22.07 -26.11
C SER A 418 -26.59 21.51 -26.20
N PRO A 419 -27.38 21.87 -27.24
CA PRO A 419 -28.82 21.67 -27.26
C PRO A 419 -29.22 20.25 -27.64
N THR A 420 -30.34 19.80 -27.08
CA THR A 420 -31.05 18.56 -27.37
C THR A 420 -31.50 18.49 -28.85
N PRO A 421 -31.33 17.35 -29.55
CA PRO A 421 -32.15 17.03 -30.70
C PRO A 421 -33.12 15.86 -30.41
N PRO A 422 -34.27 15.79 -31.11
CA PRO A 422 -35.39 14.93 -30.75
C PRO A 422 -35.29 13.52 -31.35
N ALA A 423 -36.14 12.65 -30.79
CA ALA A 423 -36.33 11.26 -31.15
C ALA A 423 -36.84 11.05 -32.58
N GLU A 424 -36.30 10.04 -33.26
CA GLU A 424 -37.02 9.25 -34.27
C GLU A 424 -36.26 7.93 -34.52
N ALA A 425 -36.99 6.83 -34.50
CA ALA A 425 -36.52 5.49 -34.88
C ALA A 425 -36.96 5.18 -36.33
N PRO A 426 -36.27 4.25 -37.00
CA PRO A 426 -36.99 3.19 -37.70
C PRO A 426 -36.40 1.78 -37.53
N THR A 427 -37.27 0.89 -37.03
CA THR A 427 -37.61 -0.47 -37.47
C THR A 427 -36.68 -1.31 -38.40
N VAL A 428 -36.16 -2.43 -37.82
CA VAL A 428 -36.11 -3.90 -38.22
C VAL A 428 -35.74 -4.29 -39.69
N PRO A 429 -35.34 -5.55 -40.04
CA PRO A 429 -35.24 -6.80 -39.24
C PRO A 429 -34.07 -7.78 -39.54
N CYS A 430 -33.86 -8.79 -38.68
CA CYS A 430 -33.81 -10.19 -39.13
C CYS A 430 -33.91 -11.22 -37.98
N CYS A 431 -34.92 -12.07 -38.12
CA CYS A 431 -35.28 -13.29 -37.37
C CYS A 431 -34.21 -14.40 -37.53
N SER A 432 -34.16 -15.57 -36.88
CA SER A 432 -35.12 -16.51 -36.25
C SER A 432 -34.24 -17.52 -35.43
N THR A 433 -34.64 -18.35 -34.48
CA THR A 433 -35.82 -19.22 -34.38
C THR A 433 -35.84 -19.82 -32.96
N GLU A 434 -37.00 -19.82 -32.30
CA GLU A 434 -37.30 -20.69 -31.16
C GLU A 434 -37.71 -22.09 -31.63
N VAL A 435 -37.59 -23.10 -30.77
CA VAL A 435 -38.67 -23.99 -30.28
C VAL A 435 -38.04 -25.13 -29.47
N GLY A 436 -38.54 -25.38 -28.24
CA GLY A 436 -38.35 -26.68 -27.58
C GLY A 436 -38.53 -26.68 -26.06
N ARG A 437 -39.71 -27.06 -25.59
CA ARG A 437 -40.24 -27.00 -24.23
C ARG A 437 -39.87 -28.24 -23.37
N ALA A 438 -39.56 -27.98 -22.09
CA ALA A 438 -39.79 -28.76 -20.86
C ALA A 438 -39.17 -30.16 -20.60
N GLN A 439 -38.68 -30.25 -19.35
CA GLN A 439 -38.62 -31.39 -18.41
C GLN A 439 -37.68 -32.58 -18.73
N ASN A 440 -36.65 -32.74 -17.90
CA ASN A 440 -36.65 -33.82 -16.91
C ASN A 440 -35.56 -33.69 -15.85
N CYS A 441 -35.97 -34.04 -14.63
CA CYS A 441 -35.19 -34.13 -13.42
C CYS A 441 -34.00 -35.10 -13.56
N PHE A 442 -32.81 -34.66 -13.18
CA PHE A 442 -31.82 -35.57 -12.61
C PHE A 442 -31.26 -35.00 -11.32
N ARG A 443 -31.85 -35.52 -10.24
CA ARG A 443 -31.26 -35.64 -8.91
C ARG A 443 -29.95 -36.41 -9.07
N GLY A 444 -28.85 -35.68 -9.25
CA GLY A 444 -27.49 -36.21 -9.25
C GLY A 444 -26.72 -35.51 -8.16
N THR A 445 -26.63 -36.15 -7.00
CA THR A 445 -25.73 -35.78 -5.91
C THR A 445 -24.29 -35.86 -6.44
N ARG A 446 -23.80 -34.77 -7.02
CA ARG A 446 -22.38 -34.62 -7.35
C ARG A 446 -21.63 -34.36 -6.04
N PRO A 447 -20.39 -34.86 -5.88
CA PRO A 447 -19.56 -34.51 -4.74
C PRO A 447 -19.12 -33.04 -4.88
N CYS A 448 -20.01 -32.13 -4.47
CA CYS A 448 -19.77 -30.69 -4.39
C CYS A 448 -18.78 -30.42 -3.26
N GLY A 449 -17.62 -29.85 -3.58
CA GLY A 449 -16.67 -29.44 -2.56
C GLY A 449 -15.46 -28.69 -3.10
N ARG A 450 -14.89 -29.11 -4.24
CA ARG A 450 -13.67 -28.49 -4.81
C ARG A 450 -13.93 -27.38 -5.83
N GLU A 451 -14.86 -27.55 -6.76
CA GLU A 451 -15.12 -26.55 -7.82
C GLU A 451 -15.77 -25.27 -7.25
N ASP A 452 -16.69 -25.43 -6.28
CA ASP A 452 -17.38 -24.31 -5.63
C ASP A 452 -16.42 -23.41 -4.82
N SER A 453 -15.41 -24.02 -4.17
CA SER A 453 -14.41 -23.29 -3.38
C SER A 453 -13.52 -22.39 -4.24
N ARG A 454 -13.18 -22.81 -5.47
CA ARG A 454 -12.37 -22.01 -6.39
C ARG A 454 -13.14 -20.83 -6.97
N ALA A 455 -14.39 -21.08 -7.38
CA ALA A 455 -15.28 -20.02 -7.87
C ALA A 455 -15.45 -18.93 -6.80
N CYS A 456 -15.75 -19.34 -5.56
CA CYS A 456 -15.87 -18.47 -4.39
C CYS A 456 -14.65 -17.55 -4.18
N VAL A 457 -13.43 -18.10 -4.24
CA VAL A 457 -12.21 -17.28 -4.11
C VAL A 457 -12.08 -16.31 -5.28
N ILE A 458 -12.23 -16.79 -6.53
CA ILE A 458 -12.03 -15.98 -7.74
C ILE A 458 -13.01 -14.80 -7.79
N GLU A 459 -14.27 -14.99 -7.40
CA GLU A 459 -15.29 -13.93 -7.38
C GLU A 459 -14.96 -12.78 -6.42
N GLN A 460 -14.15 -13.04 -5.40
CA GLN A 460 -13.72 -12.05 -4.40
C GLN A 460 -12.38 -11.38 -4.76
N LEU A 461 -11.84 -11.59 -5.95
CA LEU A 461 -10.57 -11.00 -6.40
C LEU A 461 -10.80 -9.85 -7.38
N CYS A 462 -9.90 -8.86 -7.37
CA CYS A 462 -9.83 -7.85 -8.41
C CYS A 462 -9.25 -8.45 -9.70
N TYR A 463 -9.43 -7.77 -10.84
CA TYR A 463 -8.96 -8.22 -12.15
C TYR A 463 -7.51 -8.73 -12.13
N SER A 464 -6.58 -7.91 -11.64
CA SER A 464 -5.16 -8.27 -11.60
C SER A 464 -4.87 -9.50 -10.75
N CYS A 465 -5.47 -9.60 -9.55
CA CYS A 465 -5.35 -10.78 -8.71
C CYS A 465 -5.96 -12.03 -9.37
N ARG A 466 -7.08 -11.89 -10.10
CA ARG A 466 -7.67 -13.01 -10.87
C ARG A 466 -6.71 -13.50 -11.96
N VAL A 467 -6.06 -12.58 -12.68
CA VAL A 467 -5.08 -12.94 -13.73
C VAL A 467 -3.94 -13.75 -13.13
N ASN A 468 -3.33 -13.27 -12.05
CA ASN A 468 -2.24 -14.00 -11.38
C ASN A 468 -2.71 -15.35 -10.80
N MET A 469 -3.94 -15.42 -10.27
CA MET A 469 -4.49 -16.68 -9.74
C MET A 469 -4.81 -17.73 -10.80
N LYS A 470 -4.86 -17.38 -12.09
CA LYS A 470 -4.95 -18.40 -13.17
C LYS A 470 -3.67 -19.24 -13.27
N ASP A 471 -2.53 -18.68 -12.87
CA ASP A 471 -1.24 -19.36 -12.84
C ASP A 471 -1.04 -20.21 -11.58
N VAL A 472 -2.01 -20.21 -10.67
CA VAL A 472 -2.05 -21.06 -9.47
C VAL A 472 -3.06 -22.19 -9.72
N PRO A 473 -2.60 -23.41 -10.08
CA PRO A 473 -3.47 -24.48 -10.58
C PRO A 473 -4.33 -25.11 -9.48
N SER A 474 -3.86 -25.18 -8.23
CA SER A 474 -4.63 -25.66 -7.09
C SER A 474 -4.69 -24.61 -5.98
N LEU A 475 -5.82 -24.53 -5.28
CA LEU A 475 -5.97 -23.68 -4.10
C LEU A 475 -5.57 -24.40 -2.81
N ASP A 476 -5.39 -25.72 -2.84
CA ASP A 476 -5.02 -26.53 -1.66
C ASP A 476 -3.73 -26.03 -0.97
N PRO A 477 -2.69 -25.55 -1.69
CA PRO A 477 -1.48 -25.04 -1.06
C PRO A 477 -1.60 -23.62 -0.49
N LEU A 478 -2.73 -22.91 -0.71
CA LEU A 478 -2.87 -21.55 -0.19
C LEU A 478 -2.94 -21.54 1.34
N PRO A 479 -2.41 -20.49 1.99
CA PRO A 479 -2.53 -20.36 3.43
C PRO A 479 -3.99 -20.41 3.93
N PRO A 480 -4.29 -21.17 5.00
CA PRO A 480 -5.66 -21.40 5.48
C PRO A 480 -6.47 -20.14 5.76
N TYR A 481 -5.83 -19.06 6.21
CA TYR A 481 -6.52 -17.81 6.52
C TYR A 481 -7.19 -17.15 5.32
N ILE A 482 -6.63 -17.34 4.11
CA ILE A 482 -7.19 -16.82 2.86
C ILE A 482 -8.49 -17.57 2.54
N LEU A 483 -8.45 -18.89 2.62
CA LEU A 483 -9.61 -19.75 2.34
C LEU A 483 -10.71 -19.55 3.39
N ALA A 484 -10.34 -19.47 4.67
CA ALA A 484 -11.27 -19.22 5.76
C ALA A 484 -11.95 -17.85 5.63
N GLU A 485 -11.22 -16.78 5.31
CA GLU A 485 -11.84 -15.47 5.10
C GLU A 485 -12.72 -15.46 3.82
N ALA A 486 -12.33 -16.16 2.75
CA ALA A 486 -13.17 -16.30 1.57
C ALA A 486 -14.53 -16.95 1.91
N GLN A 487 -14.51 -18.04 2.67
CA GLN A 487 -15.72 -18.73 3.13
C GLN A 487 -16.59 -17.82 4.00
N LEU A 488 -15.99 -17.10 4.96
CA LEU A 488 -16.70 -16.15 5.81
C LEU A 488 -17.37 -15.03 5.03
N ARG A 489 -16.70 -14.48 4.00
CA ARG A 489 -17.27 -13.43 3.14
C ARG A 489 -18.45 -13.95 2.30
N SER A 490 -18.37 -15.18 1.81
CA SER A 490 -19.47 -15.79 1.06
C SER A 490 -20.69 -16.08 1.94
N GLN A 491 -20.47 -16.58 3.15
CA GLN A 491 -21.54 -16.79 4.14
C GLN A 491 -22.22 -15.48 4.54
N ARG A 492 -21.49 -14.37 4.68
CA ARG A 492 -22.08 -13.05 4.98
C ARG A 492 -22.91 -12.45 3.84
N ARG A 493 -22.68 -12.88 2.61
CA ARG A 493 -23.46 -12.46 1.43
C ARG A 493 -24.77 -13.24 1.28
N SER A 494 -24.88 -14.40 1.93
CA SER A 494 -26.04 -15.30 1.83
C SER A 494 -27.31 -14.87 2.60
N PRO A 495 -27.26 -14.23 3.79
CA PRO A 495 -28.46 -13.98 4.59
C PRO A 495 -29.29 -12.78 4.10
N GLU A 496 -28.75 -11.91 3.24
CA GLU A 496 -29.51 -10.78 2.65
C GLU A 496 -30.57 -11.26 1.63
N ILE A 497 -30.53 -12.52 1.18
CA ILE A 497 -31.50 -13.09 0.23
C ILE A 497 -32.65 -13.83 0.95
N GLN A 498 -32.47 -14.25 2.20
CA GLN A 498 -33.53 -14.94 2.96
C GLN A 498 -34.58 -13.99 3.56
N GLU A 499 -34.29 -12.69 3.66
CA GLU A 499 -35.25 -11.69 4.15
C GLU A 499 -36.29 -11.28 3.09
N TYR A 500 -36.09 -11.67 1.82
CA TYR A 500 -37.01 -11.39 0.71
C TYR A 500 -37.84 -12.60 0.24
N LEU A 501 -37.66 -13.78 0.85
CA LEU A 501 -38.56 -14.92 0.64
C LEU A 501 -39.66 -14.89 1.70
N VAL A 502 -40.63 -13.98 1.51
CA VAL A 502 -41.92 -14.08 2.18
C VAL A 502 -42.58 -15.38 1.70
N GLU A 503 -42.83 -16.28 2.64
CA GLU A 503 -43.63 -17.48 2.44
C GLU A 503 -45.00 -17.07 1.88
N SER A 504 -45.30 -17.53 0.67
CA SER A 504 -46.65 -17.52 0.13
C SER A 504 -47.50 -18.49 0.96
N SER A 505 -48.21 -17.99 1.96
CA SER A 505 -49.36 -18.69 2.52
C SER A 505 -50.62 -18.17 1.85
N ASP A 506 -51.11 -18.96 0.89
CA ASP A 506 -52.52 -18.96 0.49
C ASP A 506 -53.38 -19.15 1.73
N ASP A 507 -54.38 -18.28 1.94
CA ASP A 507 -55.64 -18.65 2.59
C ASP A 507 -56.75 -17.74 2.07
N ASP A 508 -57.66 -18.36 1.32
CA ASP A 508 -58.93 -17.82 0.84
C ASP A 508 -60.01 -17.84 1.95
N VAL A 509 -61.06 -17.03 1.71
CA VAL A 509 -62.47 -17.14 2.18
C VAL A 509 -63.01 -16.08 3.17
N HIS A 510 -63.61 -15.06 2.53
CA HIS A 510 -64.95 -14.43 2.71
C HIS A 510 -65.44 -13.73 4.00
N THR A 511 -65.82 -12.46 3.81
CA THR A 511 -67.18 -11.81 3.94
C THR A 511 -66.97 -10.36 4.41
N GLY A 512 -67.35 -9.28 3.71
CA GLY A 512 -68.69 -8.87 3.32
C GLY A 512 -69.22 -7.80 4.29
N GLY A 513 -69.30 -6.52 3.90
CA GLY A 513 -70.01 -5.52 4.72
C GLY A 513 -69.60 -4.06 4.52
N SER A 514 -70.44 -3.33 3.80
CA SER A 514 -70.53 -1.88 3.65
C SER A 514 -70.68 -1.10 4.96
N GLY A 515 -70.18 0.14 5.03
CA GLY A 515 -70.63 1.11 6.03
C GLY A 515 -69.85 2.41 6.04
N ALA A 516 -70.40 3.45 5.42
CA ALA A 516 -69.94 4.83 5.52
C ALA A 516 -70.23 5.40 6.91
N TRP A 517 -69.28 6.15 7.48
CA TRP A 517 -69.58 7.13 8.53
C TRP A 517 -68.53 8.26 8.55
N VAL A 518 -69.01 9.50 8.51
CA VAL A 518 -68.27 10.77 8.62
C VAL A 518 -68.71 11.44 9.95
N PRO A 519 -68.07 12.53 10.39
CA PRO A 519 -67.21 12.66 11.56
C PRO A 519 -67.96 13.27 12.77
N PRO A 520 -67.24 13.74 13.81
CA PRO A 520 -67.57 15.10 14.25
C PRO A 520 -66.35 16.02 14.48
N GLU A 521 -66.55 17.28 14.10
CA GLU A 521 -65.90 18.49 14.65
C GLU A 521 -66.20 18.58 16.18
N GLN A 522 -65.49 19.30 17.06
CA GLN A 522 -65.09 20.71 17.01
C GLN A 522 -64.36 21.07 18.34
N GLU A 523 -63.84 22.30 18.42
CA GLU A 523 -63.27 23.04 19.58
C GLU A 523 -61.78 22.82 19.87
N GLY A 524 -60.91 23.83 19.95
CA GLY A 524 -61.05 25.28 19.88
C GLY A 524 -59.81 25.96 20.49
N LYS A 525 -59.56 27.20 20.04
CA LYS A 525 -58.82 28.31 20.70
C LYS A 525 -57.32 28.52 20.46
N ASP A 526 -57.11 29.66 19.81
CA ASP A 526 -56.28 30.82 20.21
C ASP A 526 -54.75 30.74 20.09
N GLY A 527 -54.18 31.67 19.30
CA GLY A 527 -52.76 32.02 19.38
C GLY A 527 -52.21 32.71 18.12
N GLN A 528 -52.45 34.01 18.02
CA GLN A 528 -52.10 34.87 16.89
C GLN A 528 -50.73 35.58 17.11
N ALA A 529 -49.83 35.50 16.13
CA ALA A 529 -48.83 36.52 15.72
C ALA A 529 -47.97 35.95 14.55
N ALA A 530 -48.28 36.30 13.29
CA ALA A 530 -47.69 37.40 12.50
C ALA A 530 -46.21 37.15 12.11
N CYS A 531 -45.93 36.78 10.85
CA CYS A 531 -45.56 37.68 9.72
C CYS A 531 -44.10 38.17 9.85
N ASP A 532 -43.24 38.23 8.84
CA ASP A 532 -43.36 38.06 7.40
C ASP A 532 -41.96 37.82 6.79
N CYS A 533 -41.98 37.18 5.62
CA CYS A 533 -40.89 37.12 4.65
C CYS A 533 -40.44 38.52 4.19
N ILE A 534 -39.14 38.79 4.09
CA ILE A 534 -38.61 39.63 3.01
C ILE A 534 -37.34 39.00 2.43
N ASN A 535 -37.51 38.56 1.19
CA ASN A 535 -36.48 38.26 0.21
C ASN A 535 -36.03 39.60 -0.43
N LYS A 536 -34.73 39.87 -0.52
CA LYS A 536 -34.19 40.89 -1.44
C LYS A 536 -32.72 40.63 -1.76
N ASN A 537 -32.51 40.24 -3.02
CA ASN A 537 -31.29 40.35 -3.81
C ASN A 537 -30.52 41.66 -3.55
N ILE A 538 -29.19 41.62 -3.70
CA ILE A 538 -28.42 42.62 -4.47
C ILE A 538 -27.05 42.01 -4.85
N PHE A 539 -26.77 42.08 -6.14
CA PHE A 539 -25.47 41.93 -6.79
C PHE A 539 -24.47 43.00 -6.31
N ASN A 540 -23.25 42.58 -5.97
CA ASN A 540 -22.01 43.13 -6.54
C ASN A 540 -20.82 42.24 -6.18
#